data_AF-A0A956FDT1-F1
#
_entry.id   AF-A0A956FDT1-F1
#
_cell.length_a   1.000
_cell.length_b   1.000
_cell.length_c   1.000
_cell.angle_alpha   90.00
_cell.angle_beta   90.00
_cell.angle_gamma   90.00
#
_symmetry.space_group_name_H-M   'P 1'
#
loop_
_entity.id
_entity.type
_entity.pdbx_description
1 polymer ?
#
loop_
_entity_poly.entity_id
_entity_poly.type
_entity_poly.pdbx_seq_one_letter_code
_entity_poly.pdbx_strand_id
1 'polypeptide(L)'
;MTKHRAQWIGGSLLLCLAGCPDDGGGNTVGPVPSDEAPQTAVSVICGAFDDCGCDPQAVAPQGCDARIDEQVRQAQGDAVALGLEYDAACMGNMLTTVREVGCERASDYTIEELVTLLQRYQCKLFYGTATPGEACEAVQDLGDSCDRNSTCVDGLCVARPETAAEGETCDVQLDFFSVCVTGTYCVDVDDDGQARCVRLPKVGDACLGTAQICDEELSCVDGTCALAPGDGEPCHQGGGAACGHDLVCELESVTCVAAPTGGEACLFSCATGFECDQGRCVVEEALVCDVDLYDVEGQG
;
A
#
# COMPACT_ATOMS: atom_id res chain seq x y z
N MET A 1 12.64 2.79 33.69
CA MET A 1 11.47 3.16 34.51
C MET A 1 11.55 4.63 34.90
N THR A 2 10.84 5.50 34.18
CA THR A 2 10.07 6.65 34.69
C THR A 2 9.42 7.34 33.48
N LYS A 3 8.15 6.97 33.21
CA LYS A 3 7.26 7.77 32.36
C LYS A 3 6.95 9.05 33.12
N HIS A 4 7.50 10.18 32.66
CA HIS A 4 6.98 11.49 33.03
C HIS A 4 6.03 11.95 31.94
N ARG A 5 4.72 11.77 32.19
CA ARG A 5 3.67 12.56 31.54
C ARG A 5 3.70 13.95 32.18
N ALA A 6 3.83 14.98 31.36
CA ALA A 6 3.62 16.37 31.76
C ALA A 6 2.75 17.06 30.72
N GLN A 7 1.72 17.74 31.23
CA GLN A 7 0.64 18.44 30.54
C GLN A 7 1.14 19.57 29.63
N TRP A 8 0.49 19.72 28.48
CA TRP A 8 0.35 21.00 27.81
C TRP A 8 -1.11 21.46 27.86
N ILE A 9 -1.34 22.54 28.62
CA ILE A 9 -2.52 23.40 28.55
C ILE A 9 -2.01 24.78 28.15
N GLY A 10 -2.63 25.36 27.12
CA GLY A 10 -2.44 26.73 26.65
C GLY A 10 -2.18 26.70 25.14
N GLY A 11 -3.13 26.93 24.25
CA GLY A 11 -4.29 27.83 24.33
C GLY A 11 -4.03 29.00 23.39
N SER A 12 -4.60 28.94 22.18
CA SER A 12 -5.23 30.06 21.49
C SER A 12 -5.95 29.53 20.25
N LEU A 13 -7.22 29.20 20.49
CA LEU A 13 -8.28 29.22 19.49
C LEU A 13 -8.22 30.58 18.78
N LEU A 14 -7.90 30.58 17.50
CA LEU A 14 -8.17 31.71 16.63
C LEU A 14 -8.99 31.19 15.45
N LEU A 15 -10.26 31.60 15.48
CA LEU A 15 -11.28 31.34 14.48
C LEU A 15 -10.79 31.74 13.08
N CYS A 16 -10.74 30.78 12.18
CA CYS A 16 -11.13 31.01 10.79
C CYS A 16 -12.48 30.30 10.56
N LEU A 17 -13.53 31.11 10.63
CA LEU A 17 -14.86 30.78 10.12
C LEU A 17 -14.82 30.78 8.59
N ALA A 18 -14.68 29.61 7.99
CA ALA A 18 -15.09 29.36 6.61
C ALA A 18 -15.67 27.94 6.54
N GLY A 19 -16.98 27.85 6.75
CA GLY A 19 -17.87 26.72 6.46
C GLY A 19 -17.31 25.31 6.69
N CYS A 20 -17.44 24.78 7.91
CA CYS A 20 -17.57 23.33 8.06
C CYS A 20 -18.93 22.93 7.46
N PRO A 21 -19.00 22.22 6.32
CA PRO A 21 -20.25 21.63 5.89
C PRO A 21 -20.63 20.53 6.88
N ASP A 22 -21.93 20.42 7.07
CA ASP A 22 -22.66 19.60 8.03
C ASP A 22 -22.14 18.17 8.26
N ASP A 23 -22.48 17.67 9.45
CA ASP A 23 -22.30 16.33 10.03
C ASP A 23 -23.02 15.20 9.27
N GLY A 24 -22.88 15.19 7.95
CA GLY A 24 -23.44 14.25 7.00
C GLY A 24 -22.46 13.16 6.57
N GLY A 25 -21.68 12.60 7.50
CA GLY A 25 -21.10 11.24 7.44
C GLY A 25 -20.46 10.75 6.13
N GLY A 26 -19.91 11.63 5.30
CA GLY A 26 -19.19 11.24 4.09
C GLY A 26 -17.69 11.22 4.38
N ASN A 27 -17.05 10.07 4.27
CA ASN A 27 -15.59 9.93 4.40
C ASN A 27 -14.81 10.55 3.22
N THR A 28 -15.49 11.26 2.30
CA THR A 28 -14.90 11.81 1.08
C THR A 28 -14.38 13.24 1.27
N VAL A 29 -13.20 13.53 0.72
CA VAL A 29 -12.56 14.86 0.79
C VAL A 29 -13.00 15.76 -0.38
N GLY A 30 -13.38 15.16 -1.51
CA GLY A 30 -13.68 15.90 -2.76
C GLY A 30 -12.42 16.52 -3.39
N PRO A 31 -12.51 17.13 -4.58
CA PRO A 31 -11.34 17.73 -5.23
C PRO A 31 -10.72 18.85 -4.38
N VAL A 32 -9.39 18.83 -4.22
CA VAL A 32 -8.65 19.76 -3.37
C VAL A 32 -7.85 20.74 -4.24
N PRO A 33 -8.16 22.05 -4.21
CA PRO A 33 -7.40 23.06 -4.94
C PRO A 33 -5.91 23.05 -4.59
N SER A 34 -5.06 23.39 -5.56
CA SER A 34 -3.60 23.35 -5.38
C SER A 34 -3.12 24.20 -4.20
N ASP A 35 -3.65 25.41 -4.03
CA ASP A 35 -3.28 26.32 -2.94
C ASP A 35 -3.74 25.85 -1.55
N GLU A 36 -4.75 24.97 -1.50
CA GLU A 36 -5.28 24.36 -0.26
C GLU A 36 -4.66 22.99 0.04
N ALA A 37 -3.98 22.37 -0.93
CA ALA A 37 -3.50 20.99 -0.85
C ALA A 37 -2.55 20.73 0.33
N PRO A 38 -1.54 21.57 0.64
CA PRO A 38 -0.64 21.31 1.76
C PRO A 38 -1.39 21.22 3.10
N GLN A 39 -2.27 22.19 3.37
CA GLN A 39 -3.00 22.26 4.64
C GLN A 39 -4.07 21.17 4.75
N THR A 40 -4.71 20.83 3.63
CA THR A 40 -5.68 19.71 3.60
C THR A 40 -4.97 18.38 3.83
N ALA A 41 -3.81 18.16 3.21
CA ALA A 41 -3.00 16.96 3.41
C ALA A 41 -2.54 16.85 4.87
N VAL A 42 -1.99 17.92 5.47
CA VAL A 42 -1.64 17.97 6.90
C VAL A 42 -2.83 17.56 7.76
N SER A 43 -3.97 18.21 7.59
CA SER A 43 -5.15 17.97 8.42
C SER A 43 -5.66 16.53 8.33
N VAL A 44 -5.58 15.91 7.15
CA VAL A 44 -6.09 14.55 6.95
C VAL A 44 -5.09 13.50 7.40
N ILE A 45 -3.84 13.60 6.94
CA ILE A 45 -2.81 12.58 7.20
C ILE A 45 -2.37 12.62 8.66
N CYS A 46 -2.02 13.80 9.18
CA CYS A 46 -1.60 13.92 10.58
C CYS A 46 -2.76 13.67 11.54
N GLY A 47 -3.98 14.04 11.17
CA GLY A 47 -5.18 13.68 11.91
C GLY A 47 -5.36 12.16 12.02
N ALA A 48 -5.17 11.42 10.91
CA ALA A 48 -5.22 9.96 10.92
C ALA A 48 -4.10 9.35 11.77
N PHE A 49 -2.87 9.88 11.72
CA PHE A 49 -1.79 9.39 12.57
C PHE A 49 -2.07 9.57 14.06
N ASP A 50 -2.58 10.74 14.44
CA ASP A 50 -2.95 11.04 15.82
C ASP A 50 -4.12 10.16 16.29
N ASP A 51 -5.15 9.98 15.45
CA ASP A 51 -6.32 9.16 15.76
C ASP A 51 -5.97 7.68 15.91
N CYS A 52 -5.02 7.18 15.11
CA CYS A 52 -4.56 5.79 15.16
C CYS A 52 -3.41 5.56 16.15
N GLY A 53 -2.89 6.62 16.77
CA GLY A 53 -1.83 6.53 17.77
C GLY A 53 -0.49 6.05 17.21
N CYS A 54 -0.20 6.39 15.95
CA CYS A 54 1.08 6.08 15.31
C CYS A 54 2.25 6.67 16.12
N ASP A 55 3.44 6.04 16.09
CA ASP A 55 4.61 6.61 16.76
C ASP A 55 5.09 7.86 16.00
N PRO A 56 4.95 9.08 16.57
CA PRO A 56 5.37 10.30 15.87
C PRO A 56 6.87 10.32 15.57
N GLN A 57 7.69 9.56 16.31
CA GLN A 57 9.12 9.46 16.04
C GLN A 57 9.42 8.56 14.85
N ALA A 58 8.61 7.53 14.59
CA ALA A 58 8.75 6.70 13.41
C ALA A 58 8.29 7.46 12.16
N VAL A 59 7.12 8.10 12.25
CA VAL A 59 6.46 8.68 11.08
C VAL A 59 7.02 10.06 10.69
N ALA A 60 7.37 10.92 11.65
CA ALA A 60 7.89 12.24 11.35
C ALA A 60 8.71 12.81 12.52
N PRO A 61 10.03 12.55 12.59
CA PRO A 61 10.90 13.06 13.67
C PRO A 61 10.85 14.59 13.85
N GLN A 62 10.52 15.33 12.78
CA GLN A 62 10.42 16.79 12.74
C GLN A 62 9.00 17.33 13.02
N GLY A 63 8.04 16.44 13.28
CA GLY A 63 6.61 16.73 13.41
C GLY A 63 5.85 16.53 12.09
N CYS A 64 4.70 15.87 12.15
CA CYS A 64 3.91 15.51 10.96
C CYS A 64 3.51 16.74 10.13
N ASP A 65 2.94 17.77 10.77
CA ASP A 65 2.43 18.96 10.09
C ASP A 65 3.49 19.65 9.23
N ALA A 66 4.69 19.85 9.79
CA ALA A 66 5.78 20.52 9.08
C ALA A 66 6.33 19.67 7.94
N ARG A 67 6.46 18.35 8.14
CA ARG A 67 6.94 17.42 7.10
C ARG A 67 5.96 17.37 5.92
N ILE A 68 4.67 17.17 6.19
CA ILE A 68 3.65 17.09 5.14
C ILE A 68 3.48 18.42 4.40
N ASP A 69 3.40 19.55 5.12
CA ASP A 69 3.25 20.87 4.47
C ASP A 69 4.45 21.16 3.56
N GLU A 70 5.68 20.92 4.04
CA GLU A 70 6.89 21.14 3.24
C GLU A 70 6.95 20.21 2.02
N GLN A 71 6.70 18.91 2.17
CA GLN A 71 6.73 17.96 1.05
C GLN A 71 5.73 18.34 -0.05
N VAL A 72 4.48 18.64 0.31
CA VAL A 72 3.46 19.02 -0.69
C VAL A 72 3.84 20.34 -1.36
N ARG A 73 4.33 21.33 -0.60
CA ARG A 73 4.79 22.61 -1.18
C ARG A 73 5.99 22.47 -2.09
N GLN A 74 6.96 21.64 -1.70
CA GLN A 74 8.15 21.36 -2.50
C GLN A 74 7.74 20.74 -3.84
N ALA A 75 6.92 19.68 -3.80
CA ALA A 75 6.43 19.03 -5.02
C ALA A 75 5.62 19.98 -5.92
N GLN A 76 4.81 20.86 -5.33
CA GLN A 76 4.12 21.93 -6.09
C GLN A 76 5.10 22.91 -6.74
N GLY A 77 6.14 23.32 -6.02
CA GLY A 77 7.18 24.21 -6.54
C GLY A 77 7.92 23.59 -7.73
N ASP A 78 8.33 22.32 -7.58
CA ASP A 78 9.02 21.55 -8.62
C ASP A 78 8.11 21.34 -9.85
N ALA A 79 6.84 20.97 -9.63
CA ALA A 79 5.85 20.82 -10.69
C ALA A 79 5.58 22.12 -11.46
N VAL A 80 5.46 23.25 -10.75
CA VAL A 80 5.30 24.57 -11.39
C VAL A 80 6.54 24.95 -12.19
N ALA A 81 7.74 24.65 -11.70
CA ALA A 81 8.99 24.92 -12.42
C ALA A 81 9.08 24.14 -13.74
N LEU A 82 8.51 22.93 -13.78
CA LEU A 82 8.42 22.09 -14.97
C LEU A 82 7.18 22.35 -15.84
N GLY A 83 6.28 23.25 -15.41
CA GLY A 83 5.06 23.59 -16.14
C GLY A 83 4.03 22.46 -16.16
N LEU A 84 3.99 21.63 -15.11
CA LEU A 84 3.05 20.52 -14.98
C LEU A 84 1.66 21.01 -14.57
N GLU A 85 0.64 20.24 -14.95
CA GLU A 85 -0.74 20.43 -14.55
C GLU A 85 -1.03 19.67 -13.24
N TYR A 86 -1.70 20.35 -12.31
CA TYR A 86 -2.13 19.77 -11.03
C TYR A 86 -3.51 19.13 -11.14
N ASP A 87 -3.68 17.92 -10.58
CA ASP A 87 -4.95 17.22 -10.52
C ASP A 87 -5.61 17.31 -9.12
N ALA A 88 -6.54 18.25 -8.97
CA ALA A 88 -7.28 18.44 -7.73
C ALA A 88 -8.12 17.22 -7.33
N ALA A 89 -8.68 16.49 -8.31
CA ALA A 89 -9.50 15.32 -8.02
C ALA A 89 -8.63 14.15 -7.53
N CYS A 90 -7.42 14.01 -8.07
CA CYS A 90 -6.44 13.05 -7.59
C CYS A 90 -6.10 13.25 -6.11
N MET A 91 -5.73 14.48 -5.71
CA MET A 91 -5.47 14.78 -4.29
C MET A 91 -6.66 14.43 -3.40
N GLY A 92 -7.86 14.80 -3.85
CA GLY A 92 -9.11 14.46 -3.15
C GLY A 92 -9.31 12.96 -2.95
N ASN A 93 -9.02 12.16 -3.96
CA ASN A 93 -9.13 10.70 -3.91
C ASN A 93 -8.08 10.11 -2.96
N MET A 94 -6.81 10.54 -3.04
CA MET A 94 -5.75 10.06 -2.15
C MET A 94 -6.11 10.31 -0.68
N LEU A 95 -6.52 11.54 -0.34
CA LEU A 95 -6.89 11.89 1.03
C LEU A 95 -8.21 11.21 1.48
N THR A 96 -9.12 10.93 0.56
CA THR A 96 -10.30 10.10 0.85
C THR A 96 -9.88 8.68 1.22
N THR A 97 -8.91 8.10 0.51
CA THR A 97 -8.42 6.76 0.84
C THR A 97 -7.76 6.72 2.22
N VAL A 98 -6.97 7.73 2.60
CA VAL A 98 -6.41 7.84 3.97
C VAL A 98 -7.52 7.78 5.03
N ARG A 99 -8.64 8.50 4.81
CA ARG A 99 -9.78 8.50 5.75
C ARG A 99 -10.54 7.17 5.76
N GLU A 100 -10.68 6.52 4.61
CA GLU A 100 -11.37 5.25 4.50
C GLU A 100 -10.59 4.13 5.17
N VAL A 101 -9.27 4.11 5.01
CA VAL A 101 -8.38 3.16 5.70
C VAL A 101 -8.43 3.39 7.20
N GLY A 102 -8.34 4.65 7.65
CA GLY A 102 -8.38 4.98 9.06
C GLY A 102 -7.33 4.20 9.85
N CYS A 103 -7.76 3.44 10.86
CA CYS A 103 -6.88 2.65 11.72
C CYS A 103 -6.93 1.15 11.43
N GLU A 104 -7.44 0.76 10.26
CA GLU A 104 -7.41 -0.63 9.80
C GLU A 104 -5.95 -1.03 9.50
N ARG A 105 -5.64 -2.31 9.71
CA ARG A 105 -4.32 -2.90 9.47
C ARG A 105 -4.28 -3.55 8.10
N ALA A 106 -3.08 -3.86 7.58
CA ALA A 106 -2.98 -4.53 6.29
C ALA A 106 -3.69 -5.89 6.31
N SER A 107 -3.59 -6.63 7.42
CA SER A 107 -4.26 -7.92 7.63
C SER A 107 -5.79 -7.86 7.69
N ASP A 108 -6.39 -6.67 7.84
CA ASP A 108 -7.84 -6.50 7.83
C ASP A 108 -8.41 -6.47 6.39
N TYR A 109 -7.55 -6.45 5.35
CA TYR A 109 -7.92 -6.45 3.94
C TYR A 109 -7.60 -7.78 3.24
N THR A 110 -8.48 -8.18 2.33
CA THR A 110 -8.12 -9.14 1.28
C THR A 110 -7.10 -8.53 0.30
N ILE A 111 -6.42 -9.37 -0.47
CA ILE A 111 -5.48 -8.88 -1.49
C ILE A 111 -6.23 -8.02 -2.53
N GLU A 112 -7.44 -8.42 -2.92
CA GLU A 112 -8.28 -7.68 -3.86
C GLU A 112 -8.66 -6.28 -3.34
N GLU A 113 -9.02 -6.18 -2.06
CA GLU A 113 -9.33 -4.90 -1.42
C GLU A 113 -8.10 -4.01 -1.33
N LEU A 114 -6.95 -4.56 -0.95
CA LEU A 114 -5.69 -3.81 -0.89
C LEU A 114 -5.27 -3.32 -2.27
N VAL A 115 -5.36 -4.16 -3.31
CA VAL A 115 -5.11 -3.74 -4.70
C VAL A 115 -6.06 -2.63 -5.11
N THR A 116 -7.34 -2.71 -4.75
CA THR A 116 -8.33 -1.66 -5.04
C THR A 116 -8.00 -0.35 -4.31
N LEU A 117 -7.52 -0.43 -3.07
CA LEU A 117 -7.03 0.73 -2.31
C LEU A 117 -5.82 1.36 -2.99
N LEU A 118 -4.82 0.56 -3.35
CA LEU A 118 -3.60 1.02 -4.03
C LEU A 118 -3.90 1.65 -5.39
N GLN A 119 -4.81 1.07 -6.18
CA GLN A 119 -5.23 1.65 -7.47
C GLN A 119 -5.81 3.07 -7.31
N ARG A 120 -6.46 3.39 -6.19
CA ARG A 120 -6.96 4.75 -5.92
C ARG A 120 -5.83 5.72 -5.58
N TYR A 121 -4.74 5.25 -5.00
CA TYR A 121 -3.52 6.03 -4.79
C TYR A 121 -2.69 6.23 -6.08
N GLN A 122 -2.90 5.41 -7.12
CA GLN A 122 -2.13 5.45 -8.37
C GLN A 122 -2.49 6.61 -9.32
N CYS A 123 -3.22 7.63 -8.85
CA CYS A 123 -3.41 8.84 -9.63
C CYS A 123 -2.16 9.72 -9.51
N LYS A 124 -1.79 10.38 -10.60
CA LYS A 124 -0.67 11.33 -10.59
C LYS A 124 -1.18 12.69 -10.17
N LEU A 125 -0.58 13.24 -9.13
CA LEU A 125 -0.94 14.56 -8.64
C LEU A 125 -0.52 15.65 -9.64
N PHE A 126 0.61 15.44 -10.32
CA PHE A 126 1.11 16.31 -11.37
C PHE A 126 1.37 15.51 -12.66
N TYR A 127 0.99 16.08 -13.80
CA TYR A 127 1.26 15.49 -15.11
C TYR A 127 1.61 16.59 -16.12
N GLY A 128 2.42 16.27 -17.11
CA GLY A 128 2.79 17.18 -18.20
C GLY A 128 2.05 16.85 -19.49
N THR A 129 2.75 17.06 -20.61
CA THR A 129 2.21 16.83 -21.95
C THR A 129 3.10 15.92 -22.79
N ALA A 130 4.20 15.40 -22.24
CA ALA A 130 5.10 14.53 -22.97
C ALA A 130 4.45 13.16 -23.19
N THR A 131 4.43 12.71 -24.42
CA THR A 131 3.81 11.47 -24.87
C THR A 131 4.79 10.30 -24.84
N PRO A 132 4.34 9.03 -24.94
CA PRO A 132 5.24 7.88 -24.91
C PRO A 132 6.41 7.97 -25.90
N GLY A 133 7.62 7.74 -25.40
CA GLY A 133 8.90 7.83 -26.12
C GLY A 133 9.59 9.19 -26.02
N GLU A 134 8.92 10.23 -25.49
CA GLU A 134 9.54 11.54 -25.24
C GLU A 134 10.31 11.55 -23.91
N ALA A 135 11.29 12.44 -23.80
CA ALA A 135 12.06 12.62 -22.58
C ALA A 135 11.17 13.17 -21.46
N CYS A 136 11.44 12.76 -20.22
CA CYS A 136 10.68 13.19 -19.06
C CYS A 136 11.53 13.44 -17.82
N GLU A 137 10.91 14.16 -16.88
CA GLU A 137 11.44 14.43 -15.56
C GLU A 137 10.37 14.08 -14.52
N ALA A 138 10.75 13.29 -13.52
CA ALA A 138 9.89 12.94 -12.40
C ALA A 138 9.90 14.06 -11.35
N VAL A 139 8.75 14.35 -10.76
CA VAL A 139 8.61 15.26 -9.62
C VAL A 139 8.35 14.42 -8.38
N GLN A 140 9.47 13.95 -7.81
CA GLN A 140 9.43 12.96 -6.72
C GLN A 140 8.53 11.78 -7.16
N ASP A 141 7.71 11.26 -6.25
CA ASP A 141 6.74 10.20 -6.55
C ASP A 141 5.31 10.72 -6.77
N LEU A 142 5.14 12.05 -6.84
CA LEU A 142 3.82 12.70 -6.94
C LEU A 142 3.42 13.02 -8.38
N GLY A 143 4.34 12.92 -9.34
CA GLY A 143 4.03 13.17 -10.74
C GLY A 143 5.25 13.18 -11.64
N ASP A 144 5.04 13.49 -12.91
CA ASP A 144 6.11 13.64 -13.90
C ASP A 144 5.66 14.50 -15.08
N SER A 145 6.61 14.81 -15.97
CA SER A 145 6.33 15.59 -17.18
C SER A 145 5.58 14.82 -18.29
N CYS A 146 5.26 13.55 -18.06
CA CYS A 146 4.51 12.74 -19.01
C CYS A 146 3.02 13.11 -18.99
N ASP A 147 2.33 12.82 -20.09
CA ASP A 147 0.89 13.00 -20.16
C ASP A 147 0.18 12.09 -19.15
N ARG A 148 -1.12 12.35 -18.96
CA ARG A 148 -1.95 11.62 -18.00
C ARG A 148 -1.96 10.09 -18.17
N ASN A 149 -1.67 9.60 -19.38
CA ASN A 149 -1.72 8.19 -19.75
C ASN A 149 -0.33 7.57 -19.90
N SER A 150 0.73 8.25 -19.46
CA SER A 150 2.11 7.75 -19.51
C SER A 150 2.83 8.02 -18.19
N THR A 151 3.98 7.39 -17.97
CA THR A 151 4.81 7.55 -16.77
C THR A 151 6.30 7.58 -17.08
N CYS A 152 7.03 8.34 -16.29
CA CYS A 152 8.45 8.54 -16.50
C CYS A 152 9.24 7.34 -15.96
N VAL A 153 9.85 6.58 -16.85
CA VAL A 153 10.71 5.44 -16.53
C VAL A 153 12.05 5.66 -17.21
N ASP A 154 13.14 5.68 -16.44
CA ASP A 154 14.49 5.92 -16.94
C ASP A 154 14.62 7.17 -17.83
N GLY A 155 13.88 8.24 -17.48
CA GLY A 155 13.89 9.52 -18.21
C GLY A 155 13.13 9.51 -19.53
N LEU A 156 12.34 8.47 -19.82
CA LEU A 156 11.44 8.41 -20.96
C LEU A 156 9.99 8.18 -20.51
N CYS A 157 9.04 8.84 -21.18
CA CYS A 157 7.64 8.54 -21.01
C CYS A 157 7.34 7.17 -21.58
N VAL A 158 6.81 6.28 -20.77
CA VAL A 158 6.29 4.98 -21.19
C VAL A 158 4.77 5.04 -21.02
N ALA A 159 4.00 4.56 -22.01
CA ALA A 159 2.56 4.48 -21.85
C ALA A 159 2.25 3.69 -20.57
N ARG A 160 1.34 4.20 -19.74
CA ARG A 160 0.83 3.40 -18.62
C ARG A 160 0.22 2.15 -19.25
N PRO A 161 0.60 0.95 -18.79
CA PRO A 161 0.04 -0.26 -19.36
C PRO A 161 -1.48 -0.16 -19.23
N GLU A 162 -2.19 -0.38 -20.34
CA GLU A 162 -3.60 -0.69 -20.25
C GLU A 162 -3.73 -1.94 -19.37
N THR A 163 -4.79 -2.02 -18.57
CA THR A 163 -4.98 -3.20 -17.72
C THR A 163 -4.99 -4.45 -18.59
N ALA A 164 -4.02 -5.35 -18.39
CA ALA A 164 -3.85 -6.51 -19.23
C ALA A 164 -4.97 -7.52 -18.97
N ALA A 165 -5.61 -7.99 -20.02
CA ALA A 165 -6.67 -8.98 -19.92
C ALA A 165 -6.11 -10.35 -19.52
N GLU A 166 -6.99 -11.25 -19.05
CA GLU A 166 -6.62 -12.64 -18.75
C GLU A 166 -5.94 -13.29 -19.99
N GLY A 167 -4.71 -13.80 -19.79
CA GLY A 167 -3.85 -14.42 -20.80
C GLY A 167 -2.85 -13.49 -21.49
N GLU A 168 -2.98 -12.16 -21.31
CA GLU A 168 -2.04 -11.18 -21.87
C GLU A 168 -0.75 -11.09 -21.03
N THR A 169 0.34 -10.68 -21.67
CA THR A 169 1.63 -10.47 -21.01
C THR A 169 1.55 -9.30 -20.04
N CYS A 170 2.17 -9.47 -18.89
CA CYS A 170 2.31 -8.44 -17.87
C CYS A 170 3.75 -8.40 -17.38
N ASP A 171 4.12 -7.38 -16.62
CA ASP A 171 5.50 -7.15 -16.18
C ASP A 171 5.57 -7.29 -14.67
N VAL A 172 6.16 -8.38 -14.19
CA VAL A 172 6.37 -8.64 -12.76
C VAL A 172 7.38 -7.71 -12.11
N GLN A 173 8.23 -7.04 -12.90
CA GLN A 173 9.26 -6.11 -12.41
C GLN A 173 8.74 -4.68 -12.29
N LEU A 174 7.71 -4.32 -13.05
CA LEU A 174 7.03 -3.04 -12.89
C LEU A 174 6.06 -3.13 -11.70
N ASP A 175 6.65 -3.33 -10.52
CA ASP A 175 6.12 -3.19 -9.15
C ASP A 175 4.61 -3.08 -9.04
N PHE A 176 3.85 -4.17 -8.92
CA PHE A 176 2.38 -4.14 -8.71
C PHE A 176 1.54 -3.30 -9.72
N PHE A 177 2.14 -2.60 -10.68
CA PHE A 177 1.53 -1.55 -11.50
C PHE A 177 1.09 -2.08 -12.87
N SER A 178 1.61 -3.24 -13.30
CA SER A 178 0.98 -3.97 -14.40
C SER A 178 -0.31 -4.60 -13.87
N VAL A 179 -1.38 -3.82 -13.88
CA VAL A 179 -2.69 -4.24 -13.39
C VAL A 179 -3.28 -5.20 -14.40
N CYS A 180 -3.16 -6.49 -14.11
CA CYS A 180 -4.06 -7.45 -14.69
C CYS A 180 -5.51 -7.07 -14.32
N VAL A 181 -6.47 -7.30 -15.21
CA VAL A 181 -7.89 -7.02 -14.92
C VAL A 181 -8.30 -7.63 -13.57
N THR A 182 -9.22 -6.96 -12.84
CA THR A 182 -9.64 -7.38 -11.50
C THR A 182 -9.93 -8.89 -11.40
N GLY A 183 -9.37 -9.54 -10.38
CA GLY A 183 -9.45 -10.98 -10.18
C GLY A 183 -8.45 -11.81 -10.99
N THR A 184 -7.46 -11.17 -11.63
CA THR A 184 -6.31 -11.84 -12.24
C THR A 184 -4.99 -11.24 -11.74
N TYR A 185 -3.93 -12.04 -11.79
CA TYR A 185 -2.63 -11.75 -11.19
C TYR A 185 -1.54 -11.92 -12.22
N CYS A 186 -0.54 -11.04 -12.15
CA CYS A 186 0.64 -11.16 -13.00
C CYS A 186 1.58 -12.21 -12.43
N VAL A 187 1.65 -13.37 -13.07
CA VAL A 187 2.52 -14.46 -12.63
C VAL A 187 3.40 -14.94 -13.76
N ASP A 188 4.61 -15.35 -13.42
CA ASP A 188 5.49 -16.08 -14.34
C ASP A 188 5.04 -17.54 -14.40
N VAL A 189 4.18 -17.86 -15.38
CA VAL A 189 3.60 -19.20 -15.57
C VAL A 189 4.53 -20.13 -16.34
N ASP A 190 5.45 -19.59 -17.14
CA ASP A 190 6.19 -20.32 -18.16
C ASP A 190 7.71 -20.19 -17.92
N ASP A 191 8.50 -21.22 -18.24
CA ASP A 191 9.97 -21.16 -18.19
C ASP A 191 10.59 -20.18 -19.23
N ASP A 192 9.77 -19.46 -19.98
CA ASP A 192 10.18 -18.48 -20.97
C ASP A 192 10.42 -17.08 -20.37
N GLY A 193 10.10 -16.88 -19.09
CA GLY A 193 10.29 -15.64 -18.35
C GLY A 193 9.31 -14.53 -18.76
N GLN A 194 8.19 -14.87 -19.41
CA GLN A 194 7.12 -13.93 -19.71
C GLN A 194 5.95 -14.12 -18.75
N ALA A 195 5.82 -13.18 -17.81
CA ALA A 195 4.67 -13.17 -16.94
C ALA A 195 3.38 -12.85 -17.69
N ARG A 196 2.27 -13.43 -17.22
CA ARG A 196 0.94 -13.25 -17.79
C ARG A 196 -0.10 -13.05 -16.72
N CYS A 197 -1.16 -12.36 -17.11
CA CYS A 197 -2.34 -12.20 -16.27
C CYS A 197 -3.15 -13.49 -16.24
N VAL A 198 -3.22 -14.14 -15.09
CA VAL A 198 -4.00 -15.38 -14.93
C VAL A 198 -4.92 -15.28 -13.71
N ARG A 199 -6.05 -15.98 -13.75
CA ARG A 199 -6.87 -16.15 -12.54
C ARG A 199 -6.15 -17.10 -11.59
N LEU A 200 -6.24 -16.85 -10.28
CA LEU A 200 -5.72 -17.80 -9.30
C LEU A 200 -6.47 -19.15 -9.42
N PRO A 201 -5.77 -20.28 -9.35
CA PRO A 201 -6.41 -21.59 -9.47
C PRO A 201 -7.26 -21.89 -8.24
N LYS A 202 -8.41 -22.52 -8.47
CA LYS A 202 -9.37 -22.90 -7.43
C LYS A 202 -9.09 -24.32 -6.94
N VAL A 203 -9.88 -24.78 -5.97
CA VAL A 203 -9.80 -26.16 -5.47
C VAL A 203 -9.90 -27.17 -6.62
N GLY A 204 -8.87 -28.01 -6.76
CA GLY A 204 -8.75 -29.04 -7.78
C GLY A 204 -8.00 -28.62 -9.04
N ASP A 205 -7.72 -27.33 -9.22
CA ASP A 205 -6.91 -26.83 -10.34
C ASP A 205 -5.41 -27.03 -10.07
N ALA A 206 -4.59 -27.04 -11.13
CA ALA A 206 -3.14 -27.09 -11.00
C ALA A 206 -2.59 -25.76 -10.45
N CYS A 207 -1.56 -25.83 -9.60
CA CYS A 207 -0.91 -24.64 -9.07
C CYS A 207 -0.11 -23.90 -10.16
N LEU A 208 0.12 -22.60 -9.95
CA LEU A 208 0.88 -21.77 -10.89
C LEU A 208 2.38 -21.77 -10.58
N GLY A 209 3.15 -22.42 -11.45
CA GLY A 209 4.61 -22.22 -11.59
C GLY A 209 5.44 -22.43 -10.32
N THR A 210 6.44 -21.56 -10.14
CA THR A 210 7.43 -21.60 -9.05
C THR A 210 6.90 -21.04 -7.73
N ALA A 211 5.92 -20.14 -7.78
CA ALA A 211 5.37 -19.48 -6.61
C ALA A 211 4.24 -20.27 -5.92
N GLN A 212 3.81 -21.41 -6.50
CA GLN A 212 2.81 -22.32 -5.94
C GLN A 212 1.52 -21.60 -5.47
N ILE A 213 1.09 -20.58 -6.22
CA ILE A 213 -0.01 -19.70 -5.82
C ILE A 213 -1.36 -20.36 -6.15
N CYS A 214 -2.27 -20.32 -5.18
CA CYS A 214 -3.67 -20.73 -5.29
C CYS A 214 -4.58 -19.56 -4.86
N ASP A 215 -5.89 -19.69 -5.07
CA ASP A 215 -6.89 -18.74 -4.54
C ASP A 215 -6.80 -18.63 -3.00
N GLU A 216 -7.44 -17.60 -2.42
CA GLU A 216 -7.40 -17.37 -0.97
C GLU A 216 -7.81 -18.63 -0.17
N GLU A 217 -7.17 -18.85 0.99
CA GLU A 217 -7.33 -20.03 1.86
C GLU A 217 -6.91 -21.38 1.25
N LEU A 218 -6.37 -21.39 0.04
CA LEU A 218 -5.88 -22.60 -0.62
C LEU A 218 -4.34 -22.70 -0.52
N SER A 219 -3.88 -23.94 -0.56
CA SER A 219 -2.46 -24.28 -0.64
C SER A 219 -2.21 -25.20 -1.81
N CYS A 220 -1.01 -25.10 -2.38
CA CYS A 220 -0.55 -26.06 -3.36
C CYS A 220 -0.15 -27.37 -2.69
N VAL A 221 -0.93 -28.43 -2.91
CA VAL A 221 -0.67 -29.77 -2.39
C VAL A 221 -0.48 -30.70 -3.58
N ASP A 222 0.72 -31.27 -3.71
CA ASP A 222 1.09 -32.18 -4.81
C ASP A 222 0.78 -31.59 -6.21
N GLY A 223 1.03 -30.27 -6.37
CA GLY A 223 0.80 -29.56 -7.63
C GLY A 223 -0.66 -29.23 -7.93
N THR A 224 -1.57 -29.45 -6.99
CA THR A 224 -2.99 -29.11 -7.09
C THR A 224 -3.41 -28.18 -5.95
N CYS A 225 -4.21 -27.18 -6.24
CA CYS A 225 -4.77 -26.31 -5.22
C CYS A 225 -5.82 -27.06 -4.39
N ALA A 226 -5.62 -27.10 -3.08
CA ALA A 226 -6.51 -27.73 -2.12
C ALA A 226 -6.71 -26.80 -0.92
N LEU A 227 -7.67 -27.11 -0.06
CA LEU A 227 -7.81 -26.38 1.21
C LEU A 227 -6.51 -26.47 2.00
N ALA A 228 -6.08 -25.34 2.56
CA ALA A 228 -4.92 -25.29 3.43
C ALA A 228 -5.10 -26.24 4.63
N PRO A 229 -4.05 -26.96 5.07
CA PRO A 229 -4.18 -27.89 6.19
C PRO A 229 -4.54 -27.15 7.49
N GLY A 230 -5.46 -27.74 8.26
CA GLY A 230 -5.91 -27.23 9.55
C GLY A 230 -5.00 -27.61 10.71
N ASP A 231 -5.36 -27.18 11.93
CA ASP A 231 -4.60 -27.47 13.15
C ASP A 231 -4.38 -28.97 13.38
N GLY A 232 -3.12 -29.36 13.60
CA GLY A 232 -2.66 -30.74 13.75
C GLY A 232 -2.52 -31.54 12.45
N GLU A 233 -2.91 -30.98 11.29
CA GLU A 233 -2.73 -31.63 9.99
C GLU A 233 -1.30 -31.44 9.46
N PRO A 234 -0.78 -32.38 8.65
CA PRO A 234 0.57 -32.29 8.13
C PRO A 234 0.73 -31.13 7.13
N CYS A 235 1.82 -30.39 7.24
CA CYS A 235 2.20 -29.33 6.31
C CYS A 235 3.44 -29.72 5.47
N HIS A 236 3.72 -29.01 4.37
CA HIS A 236 4.87 -29.31 3.50
C HIS A 236 6.03 -28.34 3.75
N GLN A 237 7.23 -28.88 3.99
CA GLN A 237 8.46 -28.09 4.06
C GLN A 237 8.93 -27.78 2.63
N GLY A 238 8.93 -26.51 2.20
CA GLY A 238 9.44 -26.20 0.85
C GLY A 238 9.04 -24.87 0.20
N GLY A 239 8.23 -24.04 0.85
CA GLY A 239 7.91 -22.70 0.33
C GLY A 239 6.55 -22.64 -0.34
N GLY A 240 5.48 -22.53 0.48
CA GLY A 240 4.16 -22.13 -0.01
C GLY A 240 2.98 -22.84 0.62
N ALA A 241 3.17 -24.02 1.23
CA ALA A 241 2.09 -24.70 1.96
C ALA A 241 1.88 -24.02 3.32
N ALA A 242 1.27 -22.84 3.27
CA ALA A 242 0.73 -22.12 4.40
C ALA A 242 -0.36 -23.00 4.99
N CYS A 243 -0.23 -23.33 6.26
CA CYS A 243 -1.37 -23.82 7.01
C CYS A 243 -2.56 -22.86 6.83
N GLY A 244 -3.76 -23.29 7.23
CA GLY A 244 -4.94 -22.42 7.20
C GLY A 244 -4.70 -21.09 7.90
N HIS A 245 -5.61 -20.14 7.70
CA HIS A 245 -5.54 -18.82 8.33
C HIS A 245 -5.25 -18.94 9.85
N ASP A 246 -4.37 -18.06 10.37
CA ASP A 246 -3.87 -18.10 11.75
C ASP A 246 -3.06 -19.33 12.16
N LEU A 247 -2.52 -20.10 11.22
CA LEU A 247 -1.67 -21.26 11.51
C LEU A 247 -0.29 -21.15 10.87
N VAL A 248 0.71 -21.79 11.47
CA VAL A 248 2.08 -21.91 10.95
C VAL A 248 2.52 -23.37 10.91
N CYS A 249 3.38 -23.71 9.96
CA CYS A 249 3.96 -25.05 9.86
C CYS A 249 5.11 -25.19 10.86
N GLU A 250 4.92 -25.97 11.93
CA GLU A 250 5.98 -26.24 12.89
C GLU A 250 7.01 -27.21 12.28
N LEU A 251 8.25 -26.73 12.09
CA LEU A 251 9.28 -27.47 11.35
C LEU A 251 9.71 -28.78 12.03
N GLU A 252 9.57 -28.90 13.35
CA GLU A 252 9.95 -30.11 14.08
C GLU A 252 8.92 -31.24 13.94
N SER A 253 7.64 -30.90 14.06
CA SER A 253 6.52 -31.85 14.00
C SER A 253 5.98 -32.05 12.57
N VAL A 254 6.26 -31.10 11.68
CA VAL A 254 5.73 -31.03 10.31
C VAL A 254 4.20 -31.01 10.32
N THR A 255 3.63 -30.32 11.31
CA THR A 255 2.18 -30.12 11.45
C THR A 255 1.86 -28.64 11.58
N CYS A 256 0.66 -28.29 11.13
CA CYS A 256 0.09 -26.98 11.35
C CYS A 256 -0.25 -26.80 12.83
N VAL A 257 0.20 -25.69 13.39
CA VAL A 257 -0.08 -25.27 14.76
C VAL A 257 -0.54 -23.82 14.77
N ALA A 258 -1.16 -23.37 15.85
CA ALA A 258 -1.54 -21.97 16.02
C ALA A 258 -0.34 -21.03 15.77
N ALA A 259 -0.57 -19.98 14.97
CA ALA A 259 0.42 -18.95 14.75
C ALA A 259 0.73 -18.20 16.07
N PRO A 260 1.98 -17.76 16.28
CA PRO A 260 2.35 -17.05 17.49
C PRO A 260 1.60 -15.71 17.59
N THR A 261 1.24 -15.34 18.82
CA THR A 261 0.49 -14.12 19.16
C THR A 261 1.38 -13.13 19.92
N GLY A 262 0.84 -11.96 20.26
CA GLY A 262 1.58 -10.86 20.89
C GLY A 262 2.58 -11.26 22.00
N GLY A 263 3.86 -10.99 21.76
CA GLY A 263 4.98 -11.23 22.66
C GLY A 263 5.66 -12.60 22.51
N GLU A 264 5.04 -13.54 21.81
CA GLU A 264 5.61 -14.86 21.49
C GLU A 264 6.69 -14.75 20.42
N ALA A 265 7.55 -15.77 20.34
CA ALA A 265 8.62 -15.81 19.35
C ALA A 265 8.07 -16.17 17.97
N CYS A 266 8.55 -15.50 16.94
CA CYS A 266 8.22 -15.77 15.54
C CYS A 266 9.48 -15.87 14.70
N LEU A 267 9.36 -16.54 13.55
CA LEU A 267 10.42 -16.61 12.55
C LEU A 267 10.09 -15.79 11.31
N PHE A 268 8.86 -15.93 10.80
CA PHE A 268 8.40 -15.24 9.58
C PHE A 268 6.97 -14.71 9.68
N SER A 269 6.10 -15.32 10.49
CA SER A 269 4.69 -14.96 10.57
C SER A 269 4.15 -15.07 12.00
N CYS A 270 3.04 -14.36 12.22
CA CYS A 270 2.28 -14.31 13.46
C CYS A 270 0.79 -14.52 13.13
N ALA A 271 -0.04 -14.66 14.15
CA ALA A 271 -1.49 -14.64 14.00
C ALA A 271 -1.97 -13.29 13.45
N THR A 272 -3.14 -13.26 12.82
CA THR A 272 -3.77 -12.08 12.24
C THR A 272 -3.82 -10.92 13.23
N GLY A 273 -3.47 -9.73 12.73
CA GLY A 273 -3.33 -8.53 13.54
C GLY A 273 -2.01 -8.41 14.31
N PHE A 274 -1.06 -9.31 14.07
CA PHE A 274 0.30 -9.23 14.57
C PHE A 274 1.30 -9.40 13.43
N GLU A 275 2.44 -8.74 13.56
CA GLU A 275 3.58 -8.88 12.64
C GLU A 275 4.83 -9.35 13.38
N CYS A 276 5.77 -9.94 12.65
CA CYS A 276 7.01 -10.46 13.23
C CYS A 276 8.12 -9.39 13.23
N ASP A 277 8.20 -8.59 14.30
CA ASP A 277 9.29 -7.62 14.51
C ASP A 277 10.37 -8.19 15.45
N GLN A 278 11.62 -8.16 14.99
CA GLN A 278 12.79 -8.60 15.77
C GLN A 278 12.63 -10.00 16.40
N GLY A 279 11.95 -10.91 15.70
CA GLY A 279 11.70 -12.28 16.14
C GLY A 279 10.63 -12.42 17.23
N ARG A 280 9.78 -11.40 17.41
CA ARG A 280 8.60 -11.44 18.28
C ARG A 280 7.37 -10.92 17.57
N CYS A 281 6.23 -11.51 17.89
CA CYS A 281 4.96 -10.98 17.41
C CYS A 281 4.64 -9.69 18.16
N VAL A 282 4.54 -8.59 17.43
CA VAL A 282 4.04 -7.31 17.92
C VAL A 282 2.69 -7.03 17.29
N VAL A 283 1.89 -6.15 17.90
CA VAL A 283 0.62 -5.75 17.30
C VAL A 283 0.97 -5.07 15.99
N GLU A 284 0.37 -5.54 14.89
CA GLU A 284 0.52 -4.91 13.58
C GLU A 284 0.00 -3.48 13.66
N GLU A 285 0.80 -2.54 13.19
CA GLU A 285 0.42 -1.13 13.18
C GLU A 285 -0.72 -0.87 12.18
N ALA A 286 -1.47 0.22 12.39
CA ALA A 286 -2.46 0.61 11.41
C ALA A 286 -1.76 0.89 10.07
N LEU A 287 -2.39 0.54 8.95
CA LEU A 287 -1.82 0.71 7.62
C LEU A 287 -1.42 2.17 7.36
N VAL A 288 -2.16 3.12 7.93
CA VAL A 288 -1.82 4.54 7.85
C VAL A 288 -0.47 4.87 8.52
N CYS A 289 -0.08 4.17 9.59
CA CYS A 289 1.19 4.40 10.28
C CYS A 289 2.40 3.93 9.46
N ASP A 290 2.21 2.96 8.57
CA ASP A 290 3.24 2.41 7.67
C ASP A 290 3.28 3.12 6.31
N VAL A 291 2.45 4.16 6.11
CA VAL A 291 2.61 5.03 4.95
C VAL A 291 3.88 5.83 5.16
N ASP A 292 5.00 5.29 4.67
CA ASP A 292 6.23 6.03 4.51
C ASP A 292 5.95 7.22 3.60
N LEU A 293 5.83 8.38 4.22
CA LEU A 293 5.71 9.67 3.54
C LEU A 293 7.07 10.03 2.97
N TYR A 294 7.50 9.24 1.98
CA TYR A 294 8.72 9.36 1.19
C TYR A 294 9.98 9.59 2.01
N ASP A 295 10.81 8.56 2.11
CA ASP A 295 12.16 8.67 2.60
C ASP A 295 13.04 9.33 1.51
N VAL A 296 12.95 10.66 1.39
CA VAL A 296 13.74 11.46 0.42
C VAL A 296 15.23 11.47 0.77
N GLU A 297 15.61 10.91 1.92
CA GLU A 297 16.98 10.90 2.44
C GLU A 297 17.79 9.67 1.99
N GLY A 298 17.88 9.33 0.69
CA GLY A 298 18.86 8.28 0.35
C GLY A 298 18.99 7.62 -1.02
N GLN A 299 18.63 8.25 -2.14
CA GLN A 299 19.00 7.71 -3.47
C GLN A 299 19.84 8.69 -4.30
N GLY A 300 20.91 9.23 -3.70
CA GLY A 300 21.97 9.99 -4.39
C GLY A 300 23.16 9.14 -4.78
#